data_AF-J2SZT9-F1
#
_entry.id   AF-J2SZT9-F1
#
_cell.length_a   1.000
_cell.length_b   1.000
_cell.length_c   1.000
_cell.angle_alpha   90.00
_cell.angle_beta   90.00
_cell.angle_gamma   90.00
#
_symmetry.space_group_name_H-M   'P 1'
#
loop_
_entity.id
_entity.type
_entity.pdbx_description
1 polymer ?
#
loop_
_entity_poly.entity_id
_entity_poly.type
_entity_poly.pdbx_seq_one_letter_code
_entity_poly.pdbx_strand_id
1 'polypeptide(L)'
;DVCALPLLVDVDTGFGSSAFNVARTVKSMIKFGAAAIHIEDQVGAKRCGHRPNKEIVTQQEMVDRIKAAVDARTDDSFVIMARTDALAVEGLESALDRAAACIEAGADMVFPEAITELEMYKLFASRVKAPILANITEFGATPLYTTEQLAAADVSLVLYPLSAFRAMNKAAENVYTAIRRDGTQQNVIDTMQTRMELYDRIDYHTFEQKLDALFASKK
;
A
#
# COMPACT_ATOMS: atom_id res chain seq x y z
N ASP A 1 -13.83 6.46 -14.54
CA ASP A 1 -12.59 5.74 -14.21
C ASP A 1 -12.70 4.25 -14.49
N VAL A 2 -11.56 3.58 -14.64
CA VAL A 2 -11.49 2.12 -14.89
C VAL A 2 -11.64 1.28 -13.61
N CYS A 3 -11.44 1.89 -12.44
CA CYS A 3 -11.63 1.28 -11.13
C CYS A 3 -12.13 2.37 -10.19
N ALA A 4 -13.25 2.12 -9.50
CA ALA A 4 -13.85 3.07 -8.56
C ALA A 4 -13.41 2.84 -7.10
N LEU A 5 -12.61 1.80 -6.84
CA LEU A 5 -12.15 1.49 -5.49
C LEU A 5 -11.17 2.57 -4.98
N PRO A 6 -11.25 2.98 -3.71
CA PRO A 6 -10.30 3.93 -3.13
C PRO A 6 -8.90 3.33 -3.09
N LEU A 7 -7.92 4.05 -3.65
CA LEU A 7 -6.53 3.61 -3.71
C LEU A 7 -5.69 4.25 -2.60
N LEU A 8 -5.10 3.43 -1.75
CA LEU A 8 -4.00 3.79 -0.85
C LEU A 8 -2.67 3.68 -1.60
N VAL A 9 -1.84 4.71 -1.53
CA VAL A 9 -0.56 4.79 -2.26
C VAL A 9 0.61 4.91 -1.28
N ASP A 10 1.64 4.05 -1.47
CA ASP A 10 2.95 4.22 -0.85
C ASP A 10 3.69 5.38 -1.53
N VAL A 11 4.00 6.44 -0.77
CA VAL A 11 4.77 7.59 -1.30
C VAL A 11 6.19 7.67 -0.74
N ASP A 12 6.70 6.57 -0.20
CA ASP A 12 8.01 6.49 0.43
C ASP A 12 8.16 7.60 1.49
N THR A 13 9.19 8.44 1.34
CA THR A 13 9.49 9.59 2.20
C THR A 13 8.87 10.90 1.69
N GLY A 14 7.97 10.84 0.69
CA GLY A 14 7.31 12.00 0.07
C GLY A 14 7.98 12.54 -1.20
N PHE A 15 8.87 11.76 -1.83
CA PHE A 15 9.58 12.07 -3.08
C PHE A 15 10.40 13.38 -3.08
N GLY A 16 11.07 13.65 -1.96
CA GLY A 16 12.10 14.69 -1.86
C GLY A 16 12.42 15.06 -0.41
N SER A 17 13.47 15.84 -0.20
CA SER A 17 13.97 16.16 1.14
C SER A 17 13.34 17.40 1.78
N SER A 18 12.53 18.17 1.04
CA SER A 18 11.92 19.41 1.55
C SER A 18 10.41 19.28 1.72
N ALA A 19 9.84 20.10 2.61
CA ALA A 19 8.39 20.22 2.79
C ALA A 19 7.66 20.56 1.47
N PHE A 20 8.30 21.30 0.55
CA PHE A 20 7.73 21.60 -0.77
C PHE A 20 7.56 20.35 -1.64
N ASN A 21 8.46 19.37 -1.52
CA ASN A 21 8.34 18.10 -2.22
C ASN A 21 7.15 17.30 -1.68
N VAL A 22 7.05 17.17 -0.36
CA VAL A 22 5.92 16.49 0.31
C VAL A 22 4.59 17.14 -0.09
N ALA A 23 4.51 18.47 -0.04
CA ALA A 23 3.30 19.20 -0.41
C ALA A 23 2.89 18.98 -1.88
N ARG A 24 3.88 18.97 -2.79
CA ARG A 24 3.62 18.67 -4.20
C ARG A 24 3.16 17.22 -4.40
N THR A 25 3.74 16.28 -3.67
CA THR A 25 3.35 14.86 -3.69
C THR A 25 1.90 14.69 -3.27
N VAL A 26 1.49 15.25 -2.13
CA VAL A 26 0.10 15.19 -1.63
C VAL A 26 -0.89 15.74 -2.66
N LYS A 27 -0.66 16.97 -3.14
CA LYS A 27 -1.54 17.62 -4.13
C LYS A 27 -1.61 16.83 -5.45
N SER A 28 -0.51 16.18 -5.84
CA SER A 28 -0.49 15.34 -7.04
C SER A 28 -1.29 14.05 -6.84
N MET A 29 -1.12 13.36 -5.70
CA MET A 29 -1.85 12.13 -5.40
C MET A 29 -3.36 12.37 -5.33
N ILE A 30 -3.81 13.45 -4.68
CA ILE A 30 -5.21 13.88 -4.68
C ILE A 30 -5.69 14.13 -6.11
N LYS A 31 -4.94 14.92 -6.89
CA LYS A 31 -5.30 15.26 -8.28
C LYS A 31 -5.43 14.02 -9.18
N PHE A 32 -4.64 12.97 -8.94
CA PHE A 32 -4.65 11.74 -9.72
C PHE A 32 -5.62 10.68 -9.16
N GLY A 33 -6.45 11.03 -8.18
CA GLY A 33 -7.56 10.19 -7.71
C GLY A 33 -7.18 9.16 -6.64
N ALA A 34 -6.02 9.29 -5.99
CA ALA A 34 -5.74 8.50 -4.79
C ALA A 34 -6.68 8.93 -3.64
N ALA A 35 -7.10 7.96 -2.83
CA ALA A 35 -7.94 8.23 -1.65
C ALA A 35 -7.08 8.43 -0.38
N ALA A 36 -5.90 7.83 -0.35
CA ALA A 36 -5.01 7.86 0.78
C ALA A 36 -3.55 7.74 0.35
N ILE A 37 -2.64 8.24 1.19
CA ILE A 37 -1.22 7.93 1.10
C ILE A 37 -0.69 7.43 2.44
N HIS A 38 0.43 6.71 2.42
CA HIS A 38 1.28 6.61 3.59
C HIS A 38 2.69 7.14 3.30
N ILE A 39 3.24 7.89 4.26
CA ILE A 39 4.60 8.46 4.24
C ILE A 39 5.40 7.89 5.42
N GLU A 40 6.68 7.59 5.20
CA GLU A 40 7.52 6.87 6.17
C GLU A 40 8.66 7.70 6.76
N ASP A 41 9.14 7.27 7.94
CA ASP A 41 10.20 7.91 8.72
C ASP A 41 11.62 7.44 8.32
N GLN A 42 11.78 6.74 7.21
CA GLN A 42 13.10 6.37 6.70
C GLN A 42 13.88 7.59 6.15
N VAL A 43 15.20 7.47 6.09
CA VAL A 43 16.06 8.36 5.30
C VAL A 43 15.76 8.21 3.79
N GLY A 44 16.10 9.21 2.97
CA GLY A 44 15.69 9.27 1.56
C GLY A 44 16.11 8.07 0.69
N ALA A 45 17.25 7.42 0.99
CA ALA A 45 17.67 6.17 0.34
C ALA A 45 17.06 4.95 1.06
N LYS A 46 15.72 4.89 1.09
CA LYS A 46 14.96 3.94 1.88
C LYS A 46 15.14 2.48 1.44
N ARG A 47 14.84 1.56 2.35
CA ARG A 47 14.85 0.11 2.13
C ARG A 47 13.50 -0.49 2.47
N CYS A 48 13.25 -1.70 1.98
CA CYS A 48 12.06 -2.46 2.39
C CYS A 48 12.05 -2.68 3.91
N GLY A 49 10.90 -2.47 4.56
CA GLY A 49 10.73 -2.57 6.01
C GLY A 49 11.13 -3.91 6.64
N HIS A 50 11.16 -4.99 5.86
CA HIS A 50 11.59 -6.32 6.31
C HIS A 50 13.07 -6.64 6.01
N ARG A 51 13.89 -5.65 5.59
CA ARG A 51 15.34 -5.82 5.39
C ARG A 51 16.14 -5.22 6.57
N PRO A 52 17.33 -5.76 6.89
CA PRO A 52 18.20 -5.22 7.94
C PRO A 52 18.86 -3.88 7.54
N ASN A 53 19.42 -3.20 8.53
CA ASN A 53 20.16 -1.94 8.38
C ASN A 53 19.30 -0.83 7.74
N LYS A 54 18.13 -0.59 8.33
CA LYS A 54 17.29 0.57 8.03
C LYS A 54 17.77 1.75 8.85
N GLU A 55 17.67 2.94 8.26
CA GLU A 55 17.97 4.20 8.91
C GLU A 55 16.70 5.04 8.89
N ILE A 56 16.36 5.58 10.04
CA ILE A 56 15.21 6.45 10.20
C ILE A 56 15.67 7.85 10.60
N VAL A 57 14.86 8.84 10.26
CA VAL A 57 15.11 10.22 10.62
C VAL A 57 14.71 10.47 12.08
N THR A 58 15.07 11.64 12.59
CA THR A 58 14.62 12.06 13.92
C THR A 58 13.08 12.12 13.97
N GLN A 59 12.51 11.92 15.16
CA GLN A 59 11.06 12.06 15.36
C GLN A 59 10.57 13.43 14.87
N GLN A 60 11.31 14.50 15.16
CA GLN A 60 10.94 15.86 14.73
C GLN A 60 10.89 16.00 13.21
N GLU A 61 11.85 15.41 12.48
CA GLU A 61 11.82 15.46 11.02
C GLU A 61 10.60 14.74 10.43
N MET A 62 10.22 13.58 10.99
CA MET A 62 9.00 12.89 10.57
C MET A 62 7.74 13.71 10.89
N VAL A 63 7.68 14.33 12.07
CA VAL A 63 6.60 15.26 12.45
C VAL A 63 6.49 16.41 11.45
N ASP A 64 7.62 16.97 11.00
CA ASP A 64 7.63 18.07 10.02
C ASP A 64 7.12 17.60 8.65
N ARG A 65 7.43 16.36 8.24
CA ARG A 65 6.85 15.75 7.03
C ARG A 65 5.34 15.60 7.13
N ILE A 66 4.83 15.11 8.26
CA ILE A 66 3.38 14.97 8.48
C ILE A 66 2.69 16.33 8.46
N LYS A 67 3.23 17.33 9.16
CA LYS A 67 2.67 18.69 9.13
C LYS A 67 2.61 19.26 7.71
N ALA A 68 3.68 19.10 6.93
CA ALA A 68 3.72 19.53 5.54
C ALA A 68 2.70 18.79 4.67
N ALA A 69 2.49 17.49 4.91
CA ALA A 69 1.49 16.70 4.19
C ALA A 69 0.07 17.16 4.51
N VAL A 70 -0.23 17.36 5.79
CA VAL A 70 -1.55 17.79 6.29
C VAL A 70 -1.90 19.19 5.81
N ASP A 71 -0.95 20.14 5.88
CA ASP A 71 -1.13 21.50 5.35
C ASP A 71 -1.39 21.51 3.84
N ALA A 72 -0.78 20.59 3.10
CA ALA A 72 -0.94 20.48 1.66
C ALA A 72 -2.24 19.81 1.21
N ARG A 73 -3.00 19.22 2.12
CA ARG A 73 -4.27 18.53 1.83
C ARG A 73 -5.28 19.50 1.25
N THR A 74 -5.80 19.19 0.06
CA THR A 74 -6.82 19.99 -0.64
C THR A 74 -8.22 19.37 -0.63
N ASP A 75 -8.36 18.19 -0.03
CA ASP A 75 -9.60 17.45 0.12
C ASP A 75 -9.63 16.87 1.54
N ASP A 76 -10.61 17.28 2.35
CA ASP A 76 -10.72 16.88 3.76
C ASP A 76 -10.98 15.37 3.94
N SER A 77 -11.43 14.67 2.89
CA SER A 77 -11.62 13.22 2.90
C SER A 77 -10.34 12.44 2.58
N PHE A 78 -9.28 13.11 2.12
CA PHE A 78 -8.02 12.46 1.78
C PHE A 78 -7.23 12.09 3.04
N VAL A 79 -6.86 10.82 3.13
CA VAL A 79 -6.22 10.24 4.32
C VAL A 79 -4.70 10.31 4.21
N ILE A 80 -4.06 10.82 5.26
CA ILE A 80 -2.61 10.82 5.43
C ILE A 80 -2.25 9.84 6.55
N MET A 81 -1.61 8.74 6.18
CA MET A 81 -1.15 7.71 7.11
C MET A 81 0.34 7.88 7.40
N ALA A 82 0.71 7.84 8.68
CA ALA A 82 2.12 7.83 9.10
C ALA A 82 2.61 6.38 9.22
N ARG A 83 3.65 6.03 8.47
CA ARG A 83 4.37 4.77 8.61
C ARG A 83 5.61 4.97 9.47
N THR A 84 5.86 4.05 10.41
CA THR A 84 7.11 4.03 11.19
C THR A 84 7.82 2.70 11.07
N ASP A 85 9.12 2.77 10.78
CA ASP A 85 10.04 1.63 10.72
C ASP A 85 10.86 1.47 12.02
N ALA A 86 10.57 2.28 13.04
CA ALA A 86 11.35 2.42 14.27
C ALA A 86 11.41 1.17 15.14
N LEU A 87 10.42 0.27 15.06
CA LEU A 87 10.40 -0.94 15.88
C LEU A 87 11.68 -1.77 15.74
N ALA A 88 12.14 -1.95 14.50
CA ALA A 88 13.33 -2.75 14.20
C ALA A 88 14.66 -1.99 14.44
N VAL A 89 14.62 -0.68 14.67
CA VAL A 89 15.81 0.19 14.79
C VAL A 89 16.02 0.64 16.24
N GLU A 90 14.97 1.16 16.86
CA GLU A 90 14.99 1.82 18.17
C GLU A 90 14.11 1.10 19.22
N GLY A 91 13.36 0.07 18.82
CA GLY A 91 12.50 -0.72 19.71
C GLY A 91 11.06 -0.20 19.84
N LEU A 92 10.25 -0.92 20.63
CA LEU A 92 8.80 -0.74 20.70
C LEU A 92 8.39 0.63 21.27
N GLU A 93 8.95 1.06 22.40
CA GLU A 93 8.56 2.35 23.01
C GLU A 93 8.86 3.53 22.09
N SER A 94 10.02 3.55 21.41
CA SER A 94 10.31 4.62 20.44
C SER A 94 9.30 4.62 19.29
N ALA A 95 8.93 3.44 18.78
CA ALA A 95 7.93 3.33 17.73
C ALA A 95 6.53 3.81 18.18
N LEU A 96 6.14 3.53 19.42
CA LEU A 96 4.89 4.02 20.03
C LEU A 96 4.90 5.55 20.19
N ASP A 97 5.99 6.12 20.69
CA ASP A 97 6.15 7.57 20.88
C ASP A 97 6.15 8.32 19.54
N ARG A 98 6.86 7.79 18.53
CA ARG A 98 6.88 8.34 17.16
C ARG A 98 5.52 8.31 16.51
N ALA A 99 4.79 7.19 16.63
CA ALA A 99 3.45 7.05 16.10
C ALA A 99 2.47 8.04 16.75
N ALA A 100 2.51 8.17 18.07
CA ALA A 100 1.70 9.15 18.80
C ALA A 100 2.00 10.59 18.36
N ALA A 101 3.28 10.95 18.24
CA ALA A 101 3.69 12.28 17.77
C ALA A 101 3.23 12.56 16.33
N CYS A 102 3.18 11.55 15.45
CA CYS A 102 2.63 11.71 14.11
C CYS A 102 1.12 11.95 14.11
N ILE A 103 0.36 11.28 14.99
CA ILE A 103 -1.07 11.55 15.19
C ILE A 103 -1.27 12.97 15.73
N GLU A 104 -0.50 13.40 16.72
CA GLU A 104 -0.54 14.78 17.24
C GLU A 104 -0.20 15.82 16.17
N ALA A 105 0.67 15.47 15.21
CA ALA A 105 1.01 16.29 14.05
C ALA A 105 -0.08 16.34 12.96
N GLY A 106 -1.12 15.50 13.07
CA GLY A 106 -2.29 15.50 12.19
C GLY A 106 -2.39 14.30 11.24
N ALA A 107 -1.57 13.25 11.38
CA ALA A 107 -1.81 12.01 10.65
C ALA A 107 -3.15 11.39 11.05
N ASP A 108 -3.88 10.85 10.08
CA ASP A 108 -5.22 10.28 10.30
C ASP A 108 -5.15 8.79 10.72
N MET A 109 -4.07 8.10 10.35
CA MET A 109 -3.86 6.66 10.61
C MET A 109 -2.39 6.34 10.82
N VAL A 110 -2.09 5.16 11.38
CA VAL A 110 -0.72 4.67 11.59
C VAL A 110 -0.48 3.31 10.92
N PHE A 111 0.70 3.16 10.35
CA PHE A 111 1.24 1.89 9.85
C PHE A 111 2.54 1.57 10.61
N PRO A 112 2.47 0.80 11.73
CA PRO A 112 3.64 0.28 12.40
C PRO A 112 4.22 -0.92 11.63
N GLU A 113 5.43 -0.76 11.10
CA GLU A 113 6.06 -1.80 10.26
C GLU A 113 6.74 -2.90 11.09
N ALA A 114 6.79 -4.11 10.51
CA ALA A 114 7.52 -5.27 11.03
C ALA A 114 7.12 -5.73 12.44
N ILE A 115 5.84 -5.59 12.80
CA ILE A 115 5.26 -6.14 14.04
C ILE A 115 5.36 -7.68 14.01
N THR A 116 5.84 -8.27 15.10
CA THR A 116 6.04 -9.73 15.22
C THR A 116 5.05 -10.44 16.13
N GLU A 117 4.30 -9.68 16.95
CA GLU A 117 3.37 -10.20 17.94
C GLU A 117 2.05 -9.40 17.95
N LEU A 118 0.91 -10.08 18.08
CA LEU A 118 -0.42 -9.44 18.09
C LEU A 118 -0.58 -8.43 19.23
N GLU A 119 0.00 -8.68 20.40
CA GLU A 119 -0.09 -7.77 21.54
C GLU A 119 0.55 -6.41 21.26
N MET A 120 1.56 -6.34 20.37
CA MET A 120 2.15 -5.07 19.98
C MET A 120 1.14 -4.19 19.24
N TYR A 121 0.29 -4.78 18.39
CA TYR A 121 -0.79 -4.02 17.73
C TYR A 121 -1.76 -3.40 18.74
N LYS A 122 -2.13 -4.13 19.80
CA LYS A 122 -2.98 -3.59 20.88
C LYS A 122 -2.31 -2.43 21.61
N LEU A 123 -0.99 -2.52 21.86
CA LEU A 123 -0.24 -1.42 22.46
C LEU A 123 -0.27 -0.18 21.56
N PHE A 124 -0.04 -0.35 20.25
CA PHE A 124 -0.20 0.75 19.28
C PHE A 124 -1.63 1.32 19.34
N ALA A 125 -2.66 0.48 19.26
CA ALA A 125 -4.07 0.91 19.25
C ALA A 125 -4.42 1.73 20.49
N SER A 126 -3.98 1.26 21.66
CA SER A 126 -4.20 1.94 22.93
C SER A 126 -3.47 3.30 23.04
N ARG A 127 -2.27 3.40 22.45
CA ARG A 127 -1.43 4.61 22.52
C ARG A 127 -1.91 5.68 21.54
N VAL A 128 -2.14 5.32 20.28
CA VAL A 128 -2.38 6.28 19.19
C VAL A 128 -3.84 6.66 19.05
N LYS A 129 -4.77 5.77 19.47
CA LYS A 129 -6.23 5.96 19.37
C LYS A 129 -6.71 6.38 17.97
N ALA A 130 -6.05 5.84 16.95
CA ALA A 130 -6.34 6.05 15.54
C ALA A 130 -6.30 4.70 14.81
N PRO A 131 -6.91 4.57 13.61
CA PRO A 131 -6.88 3.33 12.85
C PRO A 131 -5.45 2.86 12.55
N ILE A 132 -5.22 1.56 12.72
CA ILE A 132 -3.94 0.92 12.48
C ILE A 132 -4.02 -0.02 11.29
N LEU A 133 -3.01 0.06 10.43
CA LEU A 133 -2.79 -0.87 9.33
C LEU A 133 -1.77 -1.94 9.74
N ALA A 134 -2.12 -3.21 9.54
CA ALA A 134 -1.21 -4.34 9.60
C ALA A 134 -0.74 -4.74 8.20
N ASN A 135 0.56 -4.76 7.97
CA ASN A 135 1.17 -5.24 6.73
C ASN A 135 1.43 -6.74 6.79
N ILE A 136 0.63 -7.53 6.07
CA ILE A 136 0.71 -8.99 6.02
C ILE A 136 1.35 -9.42 4.70
N THR A 137 2.62 -9.05 4.52
CA THR A 137 3.43 -9.51 3.38
C THR A 137 4.05 -10.87 3.65
N GLU A 138 4.17 -11.68 2.59
CA GLU A 138 4.87 -12.96 2.65
C GLU A 138 6.39 -12.78 2.74
N PHE A 139 7.06 -13.79 3.30
CA PHE A 139 8.53 -13.88 3.38
C PHE A 139 9.18 -12.72 4.15
N GLY A 140 8.43 -12.12 5.07
CA GLY A 140 8.87 -11.08 5.99
C GLY A 140 9.06 -11.58 7.42
N ALA A 141 9.19 -10.63 8.35
CA ALA A 141 9.34 -10.91 9.79
C ALA A 141 7.98 -11.12 10.50
N THR A 142 6.91 -10.55 9.95
CA THR A 142 5.56 -10.60 10.53
C THR A 142 4.88 -11.94 10.20
N PRO A 143 4.32 -12.66 11.19
CA PRO A 143 3.50 -13.84 10.92
C PRO A 143 2.27 -13.53 10.06
N LEU A 144 1.82 -14.51 9.27
CA LEU A 144 0.65 -14.37 8.41
C LEU A 144 -0.65 -14.51 9.22
N TYR A 145 -0.97 -13.48 10.00
CA TYR A 145 -2.18 -13.43 10.82
C TYR A 145 -3.46 -13.37 9.98
N THR A 146 -4.53 -13.94 10.51
CA THR A 146 -5.87 -13.85 9.90
C THR A 146 -6.54 -12.51 10.23
N THR A 147 -7.57 -12.17 9.46
CA THR A 147 -8.42 -10.99 9.71
C THR A 147 -9.05 -11.02 11.09
N GLU A 148 -9.42 -12.19 11.60
CA GLU A 148 -10.04 -12.34 12.93
C GLU A 148 -9.01 -12.12 14.04
N GLN A 149 -7.78 -12.63 13.86
CA GLN A 149 -6.68 -12.40 14.80
C GLN A 149 -6.30 -10.92 14.88
N LEU A 150 -6.25 -10.25 13.73
CA LEU A 150 -5.93 -8.82 13.63
C LEU A 150 -7.06 -7.96 14.20
N ALA A 151 -8.31 -8.30 13.91
CA ALA A 151 -9.47 -7.61 14.50
C ALA A 151 -9.50 -7.75 16.03
N ALA A 152 -9.19 -8.93 16.58
CA ALA A 152 -9.07 -9.15 18.02
C ALA A 152 -7.88 -8.42 18.67
N ALA A 153 -6.97 -7.85 17.86
CA ALA A 153 -5.85 -7.04 18.28
C ALA A 153 -6.04 -5.54 17.94
N ASP A 154 -7.28 -5.12 17.68
CA ASP A 154 -7.67 -3.73 17.39
C ASP A 154 -7.03 -3.14 16.11
N VAL A 155 -6.65 -3.99 15.16
CA VAL A 155 -6.21 -3.58 13.83
C VAL A 155 -7.42 -3.21 12.96
N SER A 156 -7.34 -2.08 12.26
CA SER A 156 -8.44 -1.54 11.45
C SER A 156 -8.32 -1.85 9.96
N LEU A 157 -7.08 -1.98 9.45
CA LEU A 157 -6.81 -2.26 8.04
C LEU A 157 -5.80 -3.40 7.91
N VAL A 158 -6.00 -4.27 6.93
CA VAL A 158 -5.06 -5.35 6.58
C VAL A 158 -4.56 -5.13 5.17
N LEU A 159 -3.24 -5.05 5.00
CA LEU A 159 -2.60 -4.85 3.72
C LEU A 159 -1.94 -6.15 3.23
N TYR A 160 -2.27 -6.54 2.01
CA TYR A 160 -1.63 -7.63 1.26
C TYR A 160 -0.88 -7.03 0.07
N PRO A 161 0.32 -6.45 0.28
CA PRO A 161 0.89 -5.49 -0.67
C PRO A 161 1.39 -6.13 -1.97
N LEU A 162 1.82 -7.38 -1.93
CA LEU A 162 2.52 -8.03 -3.06
C LEU A 162 2.00 -9.44 -3.39
N SER A 163 0.99 -9.95 -2.68
CA SER A 163 0.51 -11.33 -2.82
C SER A 163 0.15 -11.68 -4.27
N ALA A 164 -0.69 -10.86 -4.91
CA ALA A 164 -1.09 -11.04 -6.30
C ALA A 164 0.11 -10.89 -7.26
N PHE A 165 0.97 -9.89 -7.02
CA PHE A 165 2.18 -9.64 -7.82
C PHE A 165 3.16 -10.82 -7.78
N ARG A 166 3.34 -11.45 -6.62
CA ARG A 166 4.19 -12.65 -6.48
C ARG A 166 3.60 -13.84 -7.22
N ALA A 167 2.30 -14.07 -7.10
CA ALA A 167 1.61 -15.16 -7.79
C ALA A 167 1.70 -15.01 -9.31
N MET A 168 1.43 -13.82 -9.85
CA MET A 168 1.49 -13.58 -11.30
C MET A 168 2.91 -13.75 -11.85
N ASN A 169 3.95 -13.33 -11.12
CA ASN A 169 5.34 -13.49 -11.56
C ASN A 169 5.72 -14.98 -11.69
N LYS A 170 5.29 -15.81 -10.72
CA LYS A 170 5.53 -17.24 -10.76
C LYS A 170 4.78 -17.94 -11.89
N ALA A 171 3.55 -17.53 -12.17
CA ALA A 171 2.77 -18.03 -13.31
C ALA A 171 3.41 -17.64 -14.65
N ALA A 172 3.84 -16.38 -14.79
CA ALA A 172 4.54 -15.91 -15.98
C ALA A 172 5.86 -16.65 -16.21
N GLU A 173 6.66 -16.86 -15.16
CA GLU A 173 7.89 -17.66 -15.21
C GLU A 173 7.62 -19.08 -15.72
N ASN A 174 6.59 -19.76 -15.21
CA ASN A 174 6.20 -21.09 -15.68
C ASN A 174 5.94 -21.12 -17.21
N VAL A 175 5.22 -20.12 -17.72
CA VAL A 175 4.93 -20.01 -19.16
C VAL A 175 6.21 -19.78 -19.97
N TYR A 176 7.09 -18.87 -19.54
CA TYR A 176 8.35 -18.62 -20.24
C TYR A 176 9.26 -19.85 -20.26
N THR A 177 9.35 -20.57 -19.15
CA THR A 177 10.11 -21.81 -19.06
C THR A 177 9.54 -22.90 -19.97
N ALA A 178 8.21 -23.09 -19.98
CA ALA A 178 7.56 -24.08 -20.82
C ALA A 178 7.78 -23.79 -22.32
N ILE A 179 7.56 -22.55 -22.76
CA ILE A 179 7.80 -22.15 -24.16
C ILE A 179 9.25 -22.39 -24.56
N ARG A 180 10.21 -22.05 -23.69
CA ARG A 180 11.64 -22.23 -23.99
C ARG A 180 12.04 -23.71 -24.08
N ARG A 181 11.48 -24.56 -23.21
CA ARG A 181 11.78 -25.99 -23.14
C ARG A 181 11.11 -26.78 -24.26
N ASP A 182 9.83 -26.52 -24.51
CA ASP A 182 8.98 -27.35 -25.35
C ASP A 182 8.82 -26.78 -26.78
N GLY A 183 9.21 -25.52 -27.00
CA GLY A 183 8.94 -24.80 -28.25
C GLY A 183 7.47 -24.41 -28.45
N THR A 184 6.63 -24.60 -27.42
CA THR A 184 5.18 -24.34 -27.44
C THR A 184 4.63 -24.17 -26.02
N GLN A 185 3.52 -23.43 -25.86
CA GLN A 185 2.81 -23.25 -24.59
C GLN A 185 1.71 -24.29 -24.32
N GLN A 186 1.52 -25.29 -25.20
CA GLN A 186 0.40 -26.23 -25.15
C GLN A 186 0.17 -26.87 -23.77
N ASN A 187 1.25 -27.21 -23.06
CA ASN A 187 1.21 -27.90 -21.77
C ASN A 187 0.90 -27.00 -20.57
N VAL A 188 0.68 -25.70 -20.77
CA VAL A 188 0.43 -24.73 -19.69
C VAL A 188 -0.81 -23.86 -19.94
N ILE A 189 -1.64 -24.21 -20.93
CA ILE A 189 -2.86 -23.47 -21.27
C ILE A 189 -3.87 -23.47 -20.11
N ASP A 190 -3.96 -24.56 -19.36
CA ASP A 190 -4.84 -24.71 -18.20
C ASP A 190 -4.48 -23.79 -17.02
N THR A 191 -3.29 -23.18 -17.03
CA THR A 191 -2.85 -22.19 -16.04
C THR A 191 -3.14 -20.75 -16.44
N MET A 192 -3.71 -20.51 -17.63
CA MET A 192 -3.94 -19.17 -18.17
C MET A 192 -5.38 -18.70 -17.94
N GLN A 193 -5.55 -17.40 -17.75
CA GLN A 193 -6.85 -16.76 -17.90
C GLN A 193 -7.33 -16.93 -19.35
N THR A 194 -8.56 -17.39 -19.52
CA THR A 194 -9.19 -17.54 -20.84
C THR A 194 -9.53 -16.19 -21.46
N ARG A 195 -9.80 -16.19 -22.78
CA ARG A 195 -10.23 -14.98 -23.49
C ARG A 195 -11.54 -14.42 -22.95
N MET A 196 -12.51 -15.29 -22.66
CA MET A 196 -13.81 -14.86 -22.15
C MET A 196 -13.69 -14.26 -20.75
N GLU A 197 -12.91 -14.89 -19.87
CA GLU A 197 -12.62 -14.30 -18.55
C GLU A 197 -11.95 -12.93 -18.68
N LEU A 198 -11.01 -12.75 -19.61
CA LEU A 198 -10.40 -11.43 -19.84
C LEU A 198 -11.46 -10.39 -20.25
N TYR A 199 -12.34 -10.73 -21.20
CA TYR A 199 -13.40 -9.83 -21.67
C TYR A 199 -14.35 -9.41 -20.56
N ASP A 200 -14.75 -10.35 -19.72
CA ASP A 200 -15.59 -10.09 -18.55
C ASP A 200 -14.88 -9.16 -17.55
N ARG A 201 -13.56 -9.24 -17.40
CA ARG A 201 -12.80 -8.37 -16.47
C ARG A 201 -12.63 -6.93 -16.93
N ILE A 202 -12.72 -6.67 -18.23
CA ILE A 202 -12.52 -5.33 -18.82
C ILE A 202 -13.81 -4.74 -19.40
N ASP A 203 -14.96 -5.33 -19.06
CA ASP A 203 -16.29 -4.94 -19.57
C ASP A 203 -16.37 -4.86 -21.11
N TYR A 204 -15.63 -5.73 -21.81
CA TYR A 204 -15.43 -5.63 -23.26
C TYR A 204 -16.75 -5.58 -24.04
N HIS A 205 -17.68 -6.49 -23.72
CA HIS A 205 -18.96 -6.62 -24.42
C HIS A 205 -19.85 -5.38 -24.27
N THR A 206 -19.74 -4.64 -23.16
CA THR A 206 -20.47 -3.39 -22.97
C THR A 206 -20.04 -2.33 -23.98
N PHE A 207 -18.74 -2.24 -24.28
CA PHE A 207 -18.21 -1.32 -25.29
C PHE A 207 -18.58 -1.77 -26.71
N GLU A 208 -18.45 -3.06 -26.99
CA GLU A 208 -18.79 -3.66 -28.29
C GLU A 208 -20.26 -3.39 -28.66
N GLN A 209 -21.21 -3.73 -27.77
CA GLN A 209 -22.64 -3.50 -27.98
C GLN A 209 -22.98 -2.02 -28.19
N LYS A 210 -22.32 -1.13 -27.44
CA LYS A 210 -22.54 0.32 -27.58
C LYS A 210 -22.07 0.83 -28.93
N LEU A 211 -20.93 0.35 -29.43
CA LEU A 211 -20.41 0.70 -30.75
C LEU A 211 -21.32 0.16 -31.86
N ASP A 212 -21.76 -1.09 -31.76
CA ASP A 212 -22.68 -1.69 -32.73
C ASP A 212 -23.98 -0.91 -32.82
N ALA A 213 -24.59 -0.52 -31.70
CA ALA A 213 -25.79 0.31 -31.68
C ALA A 213 -25.54 1.70 -32.30
N LEU A 214 -24.42 2.34 -31.99
CA LEU A 214 -24.05 3.65 -32.54
C LEU A 214 -23.88 3.62 -34.06
N PHE A 215 -23.28 2.56 -34.61
CA PHE A 215 -23.02 2.47 -36.05
C PHE A 215 -24.17 1.83 -36.84
N ALA A 216 -25.02 1.00 -36.22
CA ALA A 216 -26.24 0.49 -36.84
C ALA A 216 -27.25 1.62 -37.12
N SER A 217 -27.27 2.67 -36.29
CA SER A 217 -28.14 3.86 -36.49
C SER A 217 -27.75 4.77 -37.65
N LYS A 218 -26.60 4.53 -38.30
CA LYS A 218 -26.07 5.33 -39.43
C LYS A 218 -26.20 4.64 -40.80
N LYS A 219 -26.90 3.51 -40.89
CA LYS A 219 -27.33 2.87 -42.14
C LYS A 219 -28.82 3.09 -42.36
#